data_AF-A0A966Q1L1-F1
#
_entry.id   AF-A0A966Q1L1-F1
#
_cell.length_a   1.000
_cell.length_b   1.000
_cell.length_c   1.000
_cell.angle_alpha   90.00
_cell.angle_beta   90.00
_cell.angle_gamma   90.00
#
_symmetry.space_group_name_H-M   'P 1'
#
loop_
_entity.id
_entity.type
_entity.pdbx_description
1 polymer ?
#
loop_
_entity_poly.entity_id
_entity_poly.type
_entity_poly.pdbx_seq_one_letter_code
_entity_poly.pdbx_strand_id
1 'polypeptide(L)'
;MKTIEAIYKAIRKINPNATASMSGTDISAVDTITWENGTQPINKQDILDLVPECLAEIEAEKQAKINAKQSALIKLSALGLTESEIKALIE
;
A
#
# COMPACT_ATOMS: atom_id res chain seq x y z
N MET A 1 -9.43 0.05 -4.67
CA MET A 1 -8.89 0.77 -3.49
C MET A 1 -7.39 1.10 -3.56
N LYS A 2 -6.57 0.50 -4.44
CA LYS A 2 -5.13 0.84 -4.57
C LYS A 2 -4.88 2.35 -4.77
N THR A 3 -5.78 3.02 -5.48
CA THR A 3 -5.73 4.49 -5.68
C THR A 3 -5.83 5.28 -4.38
N ILE A 4 -6.75 4.92 -3.49
CA ILE A 4 -6.90 5.57 -2.18
C ILE A 4 -5.66 5.34 -1.31
N GLU A 5 -5.15 4.11 -1.30
CA GLU A 5 -3.90 3.75 -0.60
C GLU A 5 -2.72 4.61 -1.12
N ALA A 6 -2.65 4.83 -2.44
CA ALA A 6 -1.64 5.68 -3.06
C ALA A 6 -1.79 7.16 -2.71
N ILE A 7 -3.02 7.70 -2.63
CA ILE A 7 -3.25 9.08 -2.20
C ILE A 7 -2.79 9.27 -0.76
N TYR A 8 -3.14 8.35 0.16
CA TYR A 8 -2.64 8.40 1.54
C TYR A 8 -1.10 8.29 1.62
N LYS A 9 -0.50 7.43 0.79
CA LYS A 9 0.96 7.29 0.72
C LYS A 9 1.62 8.58 0.21
N ALA A 10 1.06 9.21 -0.81
CA ALA A 10 1.52 10.49 -1.34
C ALA A 10 1.45 11.60 -0.29
N ILE A 11 0.32 11.73 0.43
CA ILE A 11 0.14 12.66 1.54
C ILE A 11 1.24 12.47 2.60
N ARG A 12 1.52 11.22 2.99
CA ARG A 12 2.56 10.90 3.98
C ARG A 12 3.98 11.10 3.47
N LYS A 13 4.23 10.98 2.16
CA LYS A 13 5.54 11.32 1.58
C LYS A 13 5.82 12.82 1.69
N ILE A 14 4.81 13.66 1.49
CA ILE A 14 4.94 15.11 1.60
C ILE A 14 5.01 15.54 3.07
N ASN A 15 4.13 15.01 3.92
CA ASN A 15 4.13 15.25 5.35
C ASN A 15 3.91 13.93 6.11
N PRO A 16 4.98 13.34 6.69
CA PRO A 16 4.91 12.04 7.38
C PRO A 16 3.93 11.99 8.57
N ASN A 17 3.65 13.13 9.18
CA ASN A 17 2.75 13.25 10.33
C ASN A 17 1.32 13.66 9.93
N ALA A 18 1.05 13.81 8.62
CA ALA A 18 -0.27 14.20 8.15
C ALA A 18 -1.33 13.16 8.51
N THR A 19 -2.41 13.63 9.12
CA THR A 19 -3.63 12.87 9.34
C THR A 19 -4.73 13.44 8.47
N ALA A 20 -5.36 12.58 7.69
CA ALA A 20 -6.42 12.94 6.77
C ALA A 20 -7.43 11.79 6.68
N SER A 21 -8.66 12.14 6.35
CA SER A 21 -9.70 11.21 5.92
C SER A 21 -10.23 11.64 4.56
N MET A 22 -10.65 10.69 3.74
CA MET A 22 -11.22 10.96 2.41
C MET A 22 -12.27 9.91 2.06
N SER A 23 -13.22 10.28 1.22
CA SER A 23 -14.27 9.41 0.67
C SER A 23 -14.09 9.22 -0.83
N GLY A 24 -14.39 8.02 -1.32
CA GLY A 24 -14.29 7.67 -2.73
C GLY A 24 -13.45 6.42 -2.96
N THR A 25 -13.33 6.02 -4.22
CA THR A 25 -12.63 4.78 -4.61
C THR A 25 -11.57 5.00 -5.69
N ASP A 26 -11.51 6.20 -6.26
CA ASP A 26 -10.68 6.58 -7.38
C ASP A 26 -9.87 7.86 -7.08
N ILE A 27 -9.34 8.50 -8.12
CA ILE A 27 -8.46 9.67 -8.01
C ILE A 27 -9.19 10.93 -7.54
N SER A 28 -10.52 11.04 -7.76
CA SER A 28 -11.28 12.21 -7.34
C SER A 28 -11.50 12.26 -5.83
N ALA A 29 -11.13 11.20 -5.10
CA ALA A 29 -11.11 11.23 -3.65
C ALA A 29 -10.16 12.31 -3.08
N VAL A 30 -9.20 12.79 -3.86
CA VAL A 30 -8.36 13.95 -3.47
C VAL A 30 -9.19 15.21 -3.19
N ASP A 31 -10.38 15.33 -3.79
CA ASP A 31 -11.27 16.46 -3.61
C ASP A 31 -12.10 16.39 -2.32
N THR A 32 -12.15 15.22 -1.69
CA THR A 32 -12.94 14.97 -0.47
C THR A 32 -12.09 14.91 0.80
N ILE A 33 -10.80 15.26 0.69
CA ILE A 33 -9.85 15.21 1.80
C ILE A 33 -10.29 16.18 2.91
N THR A 34 -10.46 15.62 4.10
CA THR A 34 -10.58 16.34 5.36
C THR A 34 -9.29 16.21 6.13
N TRP A 35 -8.65 17.34 6.43
CA TRP A 35 -7.41 17.37 7.21
C TRP A 35 -7.71 17.36 8.71
N GLU A 36 -7.04 16.47 9.43
CA GLU A 36 -7.29 16.22 10.85
C GLU A 36 -6.08 16.62 11.71
N ASN A 37 -6.29 16.76 13.02
CA ASN A 37 -5.26 17.03 14.02
C ASN A 37 -4.33 18.21 13.71
N GLY A 38 -4.87 19.28 13.11
CA GLY A 38 -4.08 20.46 12.76
C GLY A 38 -3.12 20.26 11.58
N THR A 39 -3.27 19.17 10.82
CA THR A 39 -2.50 18.95 9.59
C THR A 39 -2.76 20.12 8.63
N GLN A 40 -1.69 20.80 8.23
CA GLN A 40 -1.79 21.87 7.25
C GLN A 40 -2.23 21.28 5.89
N PRO A 41 -3.23 21.90 5.21
CA PRO A 41 -3.66 21.45 3.90
C PRO A 41 -2.51 21.40 2.90
N ILE A 42 -2.36 20.25 2.25
CA ILE A 42 -1.37 20.03 1.18
C ILE A 42 -2.03 20.36 -0.17
N ASN A 43 -1.28 20.93 -1.10
CA ASN A 43 -1.77 21.21 -2.44
C ASN A 43 -2.20 19.91 -3.13
N LYS A 44 -3.38 19.92 -3.77
CA LYS A 44 -3.93 18.75 -4.45
C LYS A 44 -3.03 18.26 -5.59
N GLN A 45 -2.45 19.17 -6.36
CA GLN A 45 -1.58 18.81 -7.48
C GLN A 45 -0.31 18.10 -6.99
N ASP A 46 0.31 18.58 -5.92
CA ASP A 46 1.48 17.94 -5.33
C ASP A 46 1.19 16.50 -4.88
N ILE A 47 -0.02 16.26 -4.34
CA ILE A 47 -0.47 14.90 -4.01
C ILE A 47 -0.62 14.07 -5.29
N LEU A 48 -1.35 14.60 -6.28
CA LEU A 48 -1.66 13.91 -7.54
C LEU A 48 -0.40 13.54 -8.33
N ASP A 49 0.62 14.39 -8.33
CA ASP A 49 1.88 14.17 -9.03
C ASP A 49 2.64 12.95 -8.46
N LEU A 50 2.48 12.66 -7.18
CA LEU A 50 3.08 11.50 -6.51
C LEU A 50 2.24 10.23 -6.58
N VAL A 51 0.96 10.30 -6.95
CA VAL A 51 0.08 9.12 -7.00
C VAL A 51 0.59 8.04 -7.94
N PRO A 52 1.06 8.33 -9.18
CA PRO A 52 1.58 7.29 -10.09
C PRO A 52 2.76 6.51 -9.50
N GLU A 53 3.71 7.22 -8.86
CA GLU A 53 4.85 6.61 -8.19
C GLU A 53 4.40 5.75 -7.01
N CYS A 54 3.52 6.28 -6.16
CA CYS A 54 3.00 5.55 -4.99
C CYS A 54 2.23 4.29 -5.39
N LEU A 55 1.46 4.33 -6.49
CA LEU A 55 0.78 3.17 -7.06
C LEU A 55 1.80 2.09 -7.50
N ALA A 56 2.85 2.50 -8.22
CA ALA A 56 3.89 1.57 -8.66
C ALA A 56 4.60 0.90 -7.48
N GLU A 57 4.92 1.66 -6.43
CA GLU A 57 5.53 1.11 -5.21
C GLU A 57 4.60 0.13 -4.49
N ILE A 58 3.32 0.46 -4.33
CA ILE A 58 2.35 -0.44 -3.69
C ILE A 58 2.24 -1.75 -4.46
N GLU A 59 2.27 -1.71 -5.80
CA GLU A 59 2.26 -2.91 -6.61
C GLU A 59 3.55 -3.71 -6.47
N ALA A 60 4.70 -3.04 -6.49
CA ALA A 60 6.00 -3.67 -6.29
C ALA A 60 6.09 -4.35 -4.91
N GLU A 61 5.61 -3.71 -3.84
CA GLU A 61 5.57 -4.28 -2.50
C GLU A 61 4.63 -5.51 -2.42
N LYS A 62 3.47 -5.45 -3.08
CA LYS A 62 2.54 -6.60 -3.16
C LYS A 62 3.20 -7.77 -3.90
N GLN A 63 3.85 -7.51 -5.03
CA GLN A 63 4.54 -8.54 -5.79
C GLN A 63 5.74 -9.10 -5.01
N ALA A 64 6.51 -8.27 -4.31
CA ALA A 64 7.61 -8.70 -3.47
C ALA A 64 7.14 -9.66 -2.35
N LYS A 65 5.99 -9.38 -1.73
CA LYS A 65 5.38 -10.30 -0.74
C LYS A 65 4.97 -11.64 -1.36
N ILE A 66 4.39 -11.63 -2.56
CA ILE A 66 4.03 -12.85 -3.29
C ILE A 66 5.28 -13.66 -3.60
N ASN A 67 6.31 -13.02 -4.16
CA ASN A 67 7.58 -13.67 -4.50
C ASN A 67 8.27 -14.24 -3.25
N ALA A 68 8.25 -13.52 -2.13
CA ALA A 68 8.79 -14.00 -0.86
C ALA A 68 8.04 -15.24 -0.35
N LYS A 69 6.71 -15.26 -0.42
CA LYS A 69 5.90 -16.44 -0.10
C LYS A 69 6.24 -17.62 -0.98
N GLN A 70 6.28 -17.43 -2.30
CA GLN A 70 6.63 -18.50 -3.24
C GLN A 70 8.04 -19.03 -3.01
N SER A 71 9.02 -18.15 -2.75
CA SER A 71 10.38 -18.54 -2.40
C SER A 71 10.43 -19.37 -1.11
N ALA A 72 9.65 -19.00 -0.09
CA ALA A 72 9.55 -19.76 1.15
C ALA A 72 8.95 -21.15 0.93
N LEU A 73 7.87 -21.26 0.14
CA LEU A 73 7.25 -22.54 -0.21
C LEU A 73 8.24 -23.48 -0.91
N ILE A 74 8.99 -22.97 -1.89
CA ILE A 74 10.02 -23.75 -2.61
C ILE A 74 11.08 -24.26 -1.64
N LYS A 75 11.57 -23.40 -0.73
CA LYS A 75 12.58 -23.78 0.26
C LYS A 75 12.06 -24.83 1.24
N LEU A 76 10.82 -24.70 1.72
CA LEU A 76 10.21 -25.67 2.63
C LEU A 76 9.94 -27.01 1.96
N SER A 77 9.46 -27.00 0.71
CA SER A 77 9.27 -28.23 -0.08
C SER A 77 10.61 -28.93 -0.33
N ALA A 78 11.69 -28.18 -0.57
CA ALA A 78 13.03 -28.74 -0.70
C ALA A 78 13.57 -29.38 0.59
N LEU A 79 13.02 -29.03 1.76
CA LEU A 79 13.31 -29.68 3.05
C LEU A 79 12.48 -30.94 3.29
N GLY A 80 11.62 -31.34 2.33
CA GLY A 80 10.81 -32.55 2.40
C GLY A 80 9.43 -32.35 3.04
N LEU A 81 9.03 -31.12 3.36
CA LEU A 81 7.67 -30.86 3.83
C LEU A 81 6.67 -30.95 2.66
N THR A 82 5.52 -31.55 2.94
CA THR A 82 4.36 -31.58 2.04
C THR A 82 3.62 -30.24 2.07
N GLU A 83 2.85 -29.96 1.02
CA GLU A 83 2.02 -28.75 0.95
C GLU A 83 1.03 -28.65 2.13
N SER A 84 0.50 -29.78 2.60
CA SER A 84 -0.40 -29.84 3.75
C SER A 84 0.29 -29.42 5.05
N GLU A 85 1.54 -29.86 5.27
CA GLU A 85 2.31 -29.50 6.46
C GLU A 85 2.71 -28.02 6.42
N ILE A 86 3.09 -27.51 5.25
CA ILE A 86 3.42 -26.10 5.08
C ILE A 86 2.18 -25.22 5.32
N LYS A 87 1.01 -25.63 4.81
CA LYS A 87 -0.24 -24.90 5.01
C LYS A 87 -0.63 -24.84 6.49
N ALA A 88 -0.47 -25.94 7.22
CA ALA A 88 -0.73 -26.02 8.66
C ALA A 88 0.18 -25.11 9.52
N LEU A 89 1.30 -24.62 8.99
CA LEU A 89 2.21 -23.68 9.69
C LEU A 89 1.91 -22.20 9.40
N ILE A 90 1.11 -21.90 8.37
CA ILE A 90 0.90 -20.55 7.85
C ILE A 90 -0.56 -20.06 8.04
N GLU A 91 -1.53 -20.98 8.20
CA GLU A 91 -2.91 -20.68 8.63
C GLU A 91 -3.04 -20.57 10.15
#